data_AF-A0AAQ3NXP2-F1
#
_entry.id   AF-A0AAQ3NXP2-F1
#
_cell.length_a   1.000
_cell.length_b   1.000
_cell.length_c   1.000
_cell.angle_alpha   90.00
_cell.angle_beta   90.00
_cell.angle_gamma   90.00
#
_symmetry.space_group_name_H-M   'P 1'
#
loop_
_entity.id
_entity.type
_entity.pdbx_description
1 polymer ?
#
loop_
_entity_poly.entity_id
_entity_poly.type
_entity_poly.pdbx_seq_one_letter_code
_entity_poly.pdbx_strand_id
1 'polypeptide(L)'
;MAEVRQDGSVNPGGVQEDEEIDNLLDLEDMSKGMGETELKLSTHQPPLLIQCRLFHMGRTIKDTLLVNKKLVPRTIQVRHSMIKAEKDLSLNMQSINSLEVVNTSIKPNRTYLSKNLITLLSYGGMPTEFFKALLESNLEDANHVFSNKRVALRASLIMAPWMNTLQQK
;
A
#
# COMPACT_ATOMS: atom_id res chain seq x y z
N MET A 1 33.17 -74.08 -23.62
CA MET A 1 32.51 -72.75 -23.68
C MET A 1 31.92 -72.50 -22.30
N ALA A 2 32.30 -71.40 -21.66
CA ALA A 2 32.42 -71.26 -20.22
C ALA A 2 31.34 -70.37 -19.55
N GLU A 3 31.20 -70.68 -18.26
CA GLU A 3 30.68 -70.01 -17.05
C GLU A 3 30.69 -68.46 -16.97
N VAL A 4 29.78 -67.89 -16.14
CA VAL A 4 30.05 -67.06 -14.92
C VAL A 4 28.80 -66.26 -14.46
N ARG A 5 28.63 -66.17 -13.12
CA ARG A 5 27.64 -65.41 -12.33
C ARG A 5 28.20 -64.04 -11.85
N GLN A 6 27.27 -63.10 -11.54
CA GLN A 6 27.34 -61.91 -10.62
C GLN A 6 28.36 -60.79 -10.98
N ASP A 7 28.17 -59.47 -10.76
CA ASP A 7 27.40 -58.64 -9.80
C ASP A 7 27.03 -57.25 -10.39
N GLY A 8 26.22 -56.46 -9.67
CA GLY A 8 25.57 -55.22 -10.13
C GLY A 8 26.38 -53.91 -10.13
N SER A 9 25.73 -52.83 -10.60
CA SER A 9 26.03 -51.42 -10.24
C SER A 9 24.89 -50.49 -10.71
N VAL A 10 24.70 -49.42 -9.94
CA VAL A 10 23.63 -48.42 -9.90
C VAL A 10 23.73 -47.38 -11.02
N ASN A 11 22.59 -46.85 -11.51
CA ASN A 11 22.43 -45.41 -11.79
C ASN A 11 20.96 -44.99 -11.92
N PRO A 12 20.51 -43.94 -11.22
CA PRO A 12 19.22 -43.29 -11.42
C PRO A 12 19.39 -42.03 -12.28
N GLY A 13 18.50 -41.78 -13.22
CA GLY A 13 18.53 -40.54 -13.99
C GLY A 13 17.33 -40.42 -14.91
N GLY A 14 16.35 -39.62 -14.49
CA GLY A 14 15.24 -39.22 -15.35
C GLY A 14 14.05 -38.75 -14.55
N VAL A 15 14.05 -37.47 -14.15
CA VAL A 15 12.92 -36.52 -14.21
C VAL A 15 13.53 -35.12 -14.07
N GLN A 16 13.75 -34.41 -15.18
CA GLN A 16 14.23 -33.01 -15.17
C GLN A 16 13.73 -32.28 -16.42
N GLU A 17 12.40 -32.28 -16.64
CA GLU A 17 11.79 -31.53 -17.75
C GLU A 17 10.54 -30.75 -17.29
N ASP A 18 9.82 -31.20 -16.25
CA ASP A 18 8.61 -30.51 -15.76
C ASP A 18 8.88 -29.24 -14.94
N GLU A 19 10.00 -29.17 -14.21
CA GLU A 19 10.37 -27.97 -13.42
C GLU A 19 10.81 -26.79 -14.29
N GLU A 20 11.24 -27.03 -15.53
CA GLU A 20 11.81 -25.98 -16.37
C GLU A 20 10.72 -25.08 -17.00
N ILE A 21 9.53 -25.65 -17.23
CA ILE A 21 8.38 -24.92 -17.81
C ILE A 21 7.70 -24.02 -16.77
N ASP A 22 7.57 -24.47 -15.52
CA ASP A 22 7.04 -23.65 -14.43
C ASP A 22 7.95 -22.44 -14.16
N ASN A 23 9.27 -22.60 -14.30
CA ASN A 23 10.23 -21.51 -14.16
C ASN A 23 10.18 -20.51 -15.33
N LEU A 24 9.81 -20.95 -16.54
CA LEU A 24 9.67 -20.09 -17.71
C LEU A 24 8.40 -19.23 -17.66
N LEU A 25 7.29 -19.79 -17.19
CA LEU A 25 6.05 -19.04 -16.94
C LEU A 25 6.25 -17.97 -15.84
N ASP A 26 7.07 -18.27 -14.83
CA ASP A 26 7.44 -17.34 -13.76
C ASP A 26 8.44 -16.24 -14.20
N LEU A 27 9.20 -16.47 -15.27
CA LEU A 27 10.17 -15.51 -15.83
C LEU A 27 9.50 -14.42 -16.70
N GLU A 28 8.44 -14.76 -17.44
CA GLU A 28 7.67 -13.78 -18.22
C GLU A 28 6.94 -12.78 -17.31
N ASP A 29 6.47 -13.23 -16.14
CA ASP A 29 5.91 -12.39 -15.09
C ASP A 29 6.98 -11.51 -14.38
N MET A 30 8.26 -11.90 -14.44
CA MET A 30 9.39 -11.16 -13.87
C MET A 30 9.89 -9.99 -14.73
N SER A 31 9.72 -10.01 -16.06
CA SER A 31 10.08 -8.85 -16.90
C SER A 31 9.16 -7.65 -16.66
N LYS A 32 7.94 -7.93 -16.19
CA LYS A 32 6.93 -6.93 -15.81
C LYS A 32 7.21 -6.24 -14.48
N GLY A 33 8.19 -6.74 -13.71
CA GLY A 33 8.49 -6.27 -12.35
C GLY A 33 9.74 -5.40 -12.21
N MET A 34 10.54 -5.22 -13.26
CA MET A 34 11.86 -4.58 -13.17
C MET A 34 12.08 -3.53 -14.26
N GLY A 35 11.23 -2.50 -14.24
CA GLY A 35 11.31 -1.38 -15.16
C GLY A 35 10.45 -0.19 -14.76
N GLU A 36 10.08 -0.02 -13.49
CA GLU A 36 9.27 1.11 -13.06
C GLU A 36 9.70 1.62 -11.67
N THR A 37 10.82 2.34 -11.62
CA THR A 37 10.84 3.63 -10.89
C THR A 37 10.04 4.65 -11.72
N GLU A 38 8.89 4.22 -12.22
CA GLU A 38 7.93 5.03 -12.89
C GLU A 38 7.17 5.68 -11.74
N LEU A 39 7.23 7.01 -11.71
CA LEU A 39 6.12 7.79 -11.19
C LEU A 39 4.86 7.03 -11.59
N LYS A 40 4.18 6.34 -10.64
CA LYS A 40 2.89 5.71 -10.91
C LYS A 40 2.00 6.82 -11.44
N LEU A 41 1.98 7.01 -12.75
CA LEU A 41 0.94 7.64 -13.52
C LEU A 41 -0.21 6.65 -13.41
N SER A 42 -0.77 6.54 -12.20
CA SER A 42 -1.96 5.77 -11.96
C SER A 42 -2.96 6.28 -12.96
N THR A 43 -3.50 5.36 -13.78
CA THR A 43 -4.79 5.45 -14.45
C THR A 43 -5.49 6.79 -14.17
N HIS A 44 -5.60 7.63 -15.22
CA HIS A 44 -6.01 9.06 -15.32
C HIS A 44 -7.30 9.51 -14.58
N GLN A 45 -7.74 8.78 -13.56
CA GLN A 45 -8.93 9.00 -12.78
C GLN A 45 -8.64 10.07 -11.72
N PRO A 46 -9.37 11.20 -11.73
CA PRO A 46 -9.21 12.23 -10.72
C PRO A 46 -9.57 11.70 -9.32
N PRO A 47 -8.91 12.20 -8.26
CA PRO A 47 -9.19 11.77 -6.90
C PRO A 47 -10.63 12.11 -6.50
N LEU A 48 -11.26 11.18 -5.77
CA LEU A 48 -12.63 11.37 -5.29
C LEU A 48 -12.69 12.34 -4.12
N LEU A 49 -11.70 12.31 -3.23
CA LEU A 49 -11.58 13.21 -2.09
C LEU A 49 -10.31 14.07 -2.20
N ILE A 50 -10.43 15.35 -1.88
CA ILE A 50 -9.33 16.31 -1.90
C ILE A 50 -9.36 17.10 -0.60
N GLN A 51 -8.31 17.02 0.20
CA GLN A 51 -8.10 17.94 1.32
C GLN A 51 -7.55 19.25 0.75
N CYS A 52 -8.20 20.36 1.06
CA CYS A 52 -7.80 21.65 0.51
C CYS A 52 -7.89 22.80 1.52
N ARG A 53 -7.20 23.88 1.18
CA ARG A 53 -7.40 25.21 1.75
C ARG A 53 -7.91 26.11 0.63
N LEU A 54 -9.01 26.79 0.87
CA LEU A 54 -9.63 27.68 -0.10
C LEU A 54 -9.66 29.07 0.51
N PHE A 55 -9.10 30.04 -0.21
CA PHE A 55 -9.28 31.45 0.08
C PHE A 55 -10.18 32.03 -1.00
N HIS A 56 -11.33 32.57 -0.60
CA HIS A 56 -12.32 33.05 -1.55
C HIS A 56 -13.06 34.27 -1.00
N MET A 57 -13.01 35.38 -1.73
CA MET A 57 -13.71 36.63 -1.38
C MET A 57 -13.41 37.11 0.05
N GLY A 58 -12.15 36.97 0.49
CA GLY A 58 -11.72 37.36 1.84
C GLY A 58 -12.03 36.34 2.93
N ARG A 59 -12.67 35.21 2.61
CA ARG A 59 -12.92 34.12 3.57
C ARG A 59 -11.86 33.03 3.47
N THR A 60 -11.51 32.48 4.62
CA THR A 60 -10.62 31.31 4.70
C THR A 60 -11.43 30.07 5.01
N ILE A 61 -11.28 29.05 4.16
CA ILE A 61 -12.03 27.79 4.21
C ILE A 61 -11.03 26.62 4.29
N LYS A 62 -11.29 25.66 5.18
CA LYS A 62 -10.49 24.43 5.31
C LYS A 62 -11.43 23.24 5.43
N ASP A 63 -11.33 22.30 4.49
CA ASP A 63 -12.05 21.03 4.56
C ASP A 63 -11.53 20.00 3.54
N THR A 64 -12.20 18.85 3.50
CA THR A 64 -12.12 17.82 2.47
C THR A 64 -13.29 17.96 1.49
N LEU A 65 -13.00 18.10 0.20
CA LEU A 65 -13.97 18.13 -0.88
C LEU A 65 -14.20 16.72 -1.42
N LEU A 66 -15.45 16.36 -1.66
CA LEU A 66 -15.86 15.14 -2.35
C LEU A 66 -16.45 15.51 -3.71
N VAL A 67 -16.07 14.78 -4.76
CA VAL A 67 -16.65 14.94 -6.09
C VAL A 67 -18.15 14.59 -6.05
N ASN A 68 -19.00 15.59 -6.28
CA ASN A 68 -20.45 15.42 -6.33
C ASN A 68 -20.99 15.70 -7.74
N LYS A 69 -21.39 14.64 -8.45
CA LYS A 69 -21.92 14.70 -9.82
C LYS A 69 -23.30 15.37 -9.92
N LYS A 70 -23.98 15.63 -8.80
CA LYS A 70 -25.28 16.31 -8.77
C LYS A 70 -25.15 17.83 -8.73
N LEU A 71 -23.97 18.36 -8.42
CA LEU A 71 -23.72 19.80 -8.42
C LEU A 71 -23.47 20.30 -9.84
N VAL A 72 -23.72 21.58 -10.05
CA VAL A 72 -23.33 22.27 -11.29
C VAL A 72 -21.82 22.14 -11.47
N PRO A 73 -21.33 21.86 -12.69
CA PRO A 73 -19.90 21.78 -12.95
C PRO A 73 -19.15 23.02 -12.46
N ARG A 74 -17.92 22.83 -11.97
CA ARG A 74 -17.04 23.90 -11.46
C ARG A 74 -17.59 24.68 -10.26
N THR A 75 -18.45 24.06 -9.46
CA THR A 75 -18.91 24.63 -8.18
C THR A 75 -18.36 23.85 -7.00
N ILE A 76 -18.11 24.58 -5.91
CA ILE A 76 -17.75 24.00 -4.61
C ILE A 76 -18.85 24.43 -3.64
N GLN A 77 -19.55 23.45 -3.07
CA GLN A 77 -20.50 23.72 -2.01
C GLN A 77 -19.77 23.85 -0.68
N VAL A 78 -19.81 25.03 -0.07
CA VAL A 78 -19.19 25.32 1.22
C VAL A 78 -20.25 25.29 2.32
N ARG A 79 -19.99 24.54 3.39
CA ARG A 79 -20.80 24.52 4.62
C ARG A 79 -20.22 25.50 5.63
N HIS A 80 -21.07 26.00 6.53
CA HIS A 80 -20.67 27.01 7.52
C HIS A 80 -19.47 26.56 8.40
N SER A 81 -19.42 25.28 8.79
CA SER A 81 -18.31 24.70 9.59
C SER A 81 -16.95 24.70 8.89
N MET A 82 -16.93 24.82 7.55
CA MET A 82 -15.72 24.84 6.74
C MET A 82 -15.02 26.20 6.78
N ILE A 83 -15.79 27.25 7.04
CA ILE A 83 -15.29 28.62 7.16
C ILE A 83 -14.52 28.72 8.48
N LYS A 84 -13.24 29.09 8.40
CA LYS A 84 -12.36 29.27 9.55
C LYS A 84 -12.15 30.73 9.90
N ALA A 85 -12.30 31.61 8.93
CA ALA A 85 -12.31 33.05 9.13
C ALA A 85 -13.27 33.69 8.13
N GLU A 86 -14.09 34.61 8.62
CA GLU A 86 -14.93 35.46 7.78
C GLU A 86 -14.12 36.60 7.17
N LYS A 87 -14.69 37.23 6.15
CA LYS A 87 -14.10 38.41 5.54
C LYS A 87 -14.06 39.55 6.57
N ASP A 88 -12.87 40.12 6.75
CA ASP A 88 -12.71 41.37 7.48
C ASP A 88 -13.25 42.54 6.63
N LEU A 89 -14.27 43.23 7.14
CA LEU A 89 -14.90 44.37 6.46
C LEU A 89 -14.09 45.66 6.63
N SER A 90 -13.18 45.73 7.60
CA SER A 90 -12.33 46.90 7.83
C SER A 90 -11.20 47.02 6.80
N LEU A 91 -10.82 45.90 6.18
CA LEU A 91 -9.79 45.83 5.15
C LEU A 91 -10.42 45.93 3.76
N ASN A 92 -10.34 47.12 3.14
CA ASN A 92 -10.79 47.34 1.77
C ASN A 92 -9.71 46.94 0.73
N MET A 93 -9.19 45.72 0.85
CA MET A 93 -8.22 45.16 -0.09
C MET A 93 -8.90 44.21 -1.06
N GLN A 94 -8.41 44.21 -2.31
CA GLN A 94 -8.85 43.24 -3.31
C GLN A 94 -8.37 41.84 -2.90
N SER A 95 -9.30 40.92 -2.66
CA SER A 95 -8.97 39.52 -2.34
C SER A 95 -8.66 38.75 -3.61
N ILE A 96 -7.60 37.94 -3.59
CA ILE A 96 -7.32 36.95 -4.64
C ILE A 96 -8.02 35.65 -4.26
N ASN A 97 -8.62 34.95 -5.21
CA ASN A 97 -9.19 33.63 -4.96
C ASN A 97 -8.13 32.55 -5.25
N SER A 98 -7.97 31.59 -4.35
CA SER A 98 -7.03 30.48 -4.52
C SER A 98 -7.53 29.20 -3.89
N LEU A 99 -7.19 28.07 -4.51
CA LEU A 99 -7.43 26.74 -3.97
C LEU A 99 -6.10 26.00 -3.91
N GLU A 100 -5.70 25.62 -2.71
CA GLU A 100 -4.50 24.85 -2.42
C GLU A 100 -4.90 23.41 -2.12
N VAL A 101 -4.34 22.46 -2.86
CA VAL A 101 -4.51 21.02 -2.60
C VAL A 101 -3.46 20.59 -1.58
N VAL A 102 -3.93 20.16 -0.40
CA VAL A 102 -3.07 19.70 0.70
C VAL A 102 -2.80 18.20 0.57
N ASN A 103 -3.85 17.42 0.28
CA ASN A 103 -3.75 15.98 0.11
C ASN A 103 -4.89 15.47 -0.77
N THR A 104 -4.75 14.27 -1.32
CA THR A 104 -5.75 13.63 -2.17
C THR A 104 -6.02 12.21 -1.71
N SER A 105 -7.20 11.68 -2.05
CA SER A 105 -7.48 10.26 -1.83
C SER A 105 -6.55 9.41 -2.69
N ILE A 106 -5.77 8.57 -2.03
CA ILE A 106 -4.95 7.55 -2.67
C ILE A 106 -5.53 6.16 -2.37
N LYS A 107 -5.13 5.16 -3.16
CA LYS A 107 -5.44 3.76 -2.87
C LYS A 107 -4.90 3.41 -1.48
N PRO A 108 -5.73 2.89 -0.55
CA PRO A 108 -5.28 2.56 0.78
C PRO A 108 -4.24 1.44 0.75
N ASN A 109 -3.20 1.60 1.56
CA ASN A 109 -2.23 0.54 1.82
C ASN A 109 -2.81 -0.47 2.83
N ARG A 110 -2.16 -1.64 2.93
CA ARG A 110 -2.50 -2.62 3.97
C ARG A 110 -2.32 -1.97 5.35
N THR A 111 -3.30 -2.17 6.24
CA THR A 111 -3.27 -1.71 7.63
C THR A 111 -3.32 -2.91 8.56
N TYR A 112 -2.82 -2.76 9.78
CA TYR A 112 -2.79 -3.82 10.79
C TYR A 112 -3.51 -3.39 12.06
N LEU A 113 -4.00 -4.36 12.82
CA LEU A 113 -4.68 -4.12 14.08
C LEU A 113 -3.73 -3.47 15.10
N SER A 114 -4.10 -2.28 15.59
CA SER A 114 -3.29 -1.54 16.58
C SER A 114 -3.58 -2.00 18.01
N LYS A 115 -2.56 -1.94 18.87
CA LYS A 115 -2.72 -2.24 20.32
C LYS A 115 -3.78 -1.37 20.98
N ASN A 116 -3.88 -0.09 20.60
CA ASN A 116 -4.88 0.82 21.15
C ASN A 116 -6.31 0.40 20.79
N LEU A 117 -6.52 -0.03 19.53
CA LEU A 117 -7.83 -0.52 19.10
C LEU A 117 -8.21 -1.81 19.82
N ILE A 118 -7.26 -2.72 20.04
CA ILE A 118 -7.48 -3.94 20.85
C ILE A 118 -7.95 -3.59 22.26
N THR A 119 -7.28 -2.63 22.93
CA THR A 119 -7.67 -2.19 24.27
C THR A 119 -9.07 -1.59 24.29
N LEU A 120 -9.40 -0.74 23.32
CA LEU A 120 -10.72 -0.12 23.22
C LEU A 120 -11.83 -1.14 22.96
N LEU A 121 -11.58 -2.13 22.10
CA LEU A 121 -12.53 -3.21 21.82
C LEU A 121 -12.76 -4.09 23.05
N SER A 122 -11.70 -4.38 23.80
CA SER A 122 -11.79 -5.13 25.06
C SER A 122 -12.59 -4.35 26.12
N TYR A 123 -12.28 -3.06 26.30
CA TYR A 123 -13.00 -2.20 27.25
C TYR A 123 -14.47 -1.99 26.86
N GLY A 124 -14.76 -1.89 25.56
CA GLY A 124 -16.12 -1.72 25.03
C GLY A 124 -17.05 -2.93 25.20
N GLY A 125 -16.59 -4.01 25.83
CA GLY A 125 -17.42 -5.19 26.12
C GLY A 125 -17.71 -6.04 24.90
N MET A 126 -16.81 -6.06 23.92
CA MET A 126 -16.99 -6.86 22.71
C MET A 126 -17.02 -8.36 23.07
N PRO A 127 -17.94 -9.17 22.52
CA PRO A 127 -18.08 -10.56 22.96
C PRO A 127 -16.80 -11.35 22.71
N THR A 128 -16.41 -12.16 23.69
CA THR A 128 -15.08 -12.79 23.75
C THR A 128 -14.75 -13.63 22.52
N GLU A 129 -15.72 -14.33 21.96
CA GLU A 129 -15.51 -15.17 20.77
C GLU A 129 -15.17 -14.35 19.53
N PHE A 130 -15.86 -13.23 19.32
CA PHE A 130 -15.55 -12.31 18.22
C PHE A 130 -14.19 -11.64 18.44
N PHE A 131 -13.84 -11.29 19.68
CA PHE A 131 -12.56 -10.67 20.00
C PHE A 131 -11.38 -11.60 19.75
N LYS A 132 -11.49 -12.86 20.16
CA LYS A 132 -10.47 -13.87 19.90
C LYS A 132 -10.33 -14.16 18.40
N ALA A 133 -11.42 -14.39 17.68
CA ALA A 133 -11.39 -14.64 16.24
C ALA A 133 -10.77 -13.47 15.45
N LEU A 134 -11.07 -12.23 15.85
CA LEU A 134 -10.44 -11.04 15.28
C LEU A 134 -8.93 -11.02 15.56
N LEU A 135 -8.51 -11.34 16.78
CA LEU A 135 -7.09 -11.34 17.14
C LEU A 135 -6.32 -12.44 16.41
N GLU A 136 -6.88 -13.65 16.32
CA GLU A 136 -6.29 -14.81 15.65
C GLU A 136 -6.08 -14.54 14.16
N SER A 137 -7.11 -14.05 13.45
CA SER A 137 -6.99 -13.71 12.01
C SER A 137 -5.93 -12.63 11.73
N ASN A 138 -5.81 -11.64 12.61
CA ASN A 138 -4.79 -10.59 12.46
C ASN A 138 -3.37 -11.07 12.80
N LEU A 139 -3.23 -12.03 13.72
CA LEU A 139 -1.93 -12.64 14.04
C LEU A 139 -1.45 -13.59 12.93
N GLU A 140 -2.35 -14.34 12.33
CA GLU A 140 -2.04 -15.23 11.19
C GLU A 140 -1.51 -14.42 9.99
N ASP A 141 -2.17 -13.30 9.68
CA ASP A 141 -1.73 -12.34 8.66
C ASP A 141 -0.33 -11.77 8.93
N ALA A 142 -0.01 -11.46 10.20
CA ALA A 142 1.31 -10.99 10.59
C ALA A 142 2.37 -12.09 10.43
N ASN A 143 2.04 -13.33 10.80
CA ASN A 143 2.94 -14.47 10.69
C ASN A 143 3.28 -14.84 9.24
N HIS A 144 2.34 -14.65 8.31
CA HIS A 144 2.61 -14.81 6.88
C HIS A 144 3.70 -13.82 6.37
N VAL A 145 3.77 -12.61 6.94
CA VAL A 145 4.83 -11.65 6.58
C VAL A 145 6.21 -12.12 7.04
N PHE A 146 6.31 -12.70 8.24
CA PHE A 146 7.59 -13.20 8.79
C PHE A 146 8.04 -14.50 8.15
N SER A 147 7.12 -15.34 7.68
CA SER A 147 7.42 -16.62 7.05
C SER A 147 7.63 -16.54 5.53
N ASN A 148 7.42 -15.37 4.92
CA ASN A 148 7.58 -15.19 3.49
C ASN A 148 9.07 -15.16 3.07
N LYS A 149 9.59 -16.34 2.74
CA LYS A 149 10.97 -16.55 2.25
C LYS A 149 11.33 -15.63 1.07
N ARG A 150 10.39 -15.33 0.16
CA ARG A 150 10.63 -14.44 -0.99
C ARG A 150 10.83 -12.99 -0.55
N VAL A 151 10.10 -12.52 0.46
CA VAL A 151 10.29 -11.18 1.04
C VAL A 151 11.61 -11.09 1.80
N ALA A 152 11.96 -12.13 2.58
CA ALA A 152 13.24 -12.21 3.25
C ALA A 152 14.43 -12.22 2.27
N LEU A 153 14.33 -12.98 1.18
CA LEU A 153 15.33 -13.02 0.11
C LEU A 153 15.45 -11.67 -0.63
N ARG A 154 14.32 -11.01 -0.94
CA ARG A 154 14.36 -9.66 -1.53
C ARG A 154 15.01 -8.66 -0.59
N ALA A 155 14.67 -8.70 0.70
CA ALA A 155 15.29 -7.84 1.69
C ALA A 155 16.81 -8.10 1.81
N SER A 156 17.25 -9.36 1.78
CA SER A 156 18.68 -9.68 1.84
C SER A 156 19.44 -9.21 0.60
N LEU A 157 18.88 -9.38 -0.61
CA LEU A 157 19.48 -8.89 -1.85
C LEU A 157 19.57 -7.37 -1.90
N ILE A 158 18.56 -6.65 -1.38
CA ILE A 158 18.57 -5.18 -1.29
C ILE A 158 19.58 -4.69 -0.24
N MET A 159 19.72 -5.39 0.88
CA MET A 159 20.62 -5.00 1.98
C MET A 159 22.08 -5.42 1.76
N ALA A 160 22.35 -6.44 0.93
CA ALA A 160 23.69 -6.96 0.69
C ALA A 160 24.70 -5.91 0.18
N PRO A 161 24.37 -5.02 -0.77
CA PRO A 161 25.28 -3.93 -1.18
C PRO A 161 25.60 -2.94 -0.04
N TRP A 162 24.63 -2.68 0.84
CA TRP A 162 24.80 -1.77 1.98
C TRP A 162 25.69 -2.37 3.08
N MET A 163 25.57 -3.67 3.33
CA MET A 163 26.40 -4.38 4.31
C MET A 163 27.85 -4.50 3.87
N ASN A 164 28.10 -4.69 2.56
CA ASN A 164 29.46 -4.75 2.01
C ASN A 164 30.21 -3.40 2.13
N THR A 165 29.47 -2.28 2.10
CA THR A 165 30.06 -0.94 2.21
C THR A 165 30.48 -0.60 3.65
N LEU A 166 29.82 -1.19 4.66
CA LEU A 166 30.12 -0.98 6.08
C LEU A 166 31.29 -1.84 6.60
N GLN A 167 31.73 -2.85 5.84
CA GLN A 167 32.87 -3.71 6.18
C GLN A 167 34.21 -3.18 5.62
N GLN A 168 34.21 -2.09 4.85
CA GLN A 168 35.42 -1.48 4.28
C GLN A 168 35.92 -0.22 5.00
N LYS A 169 35.55 -0.02 6.27
CA LYS A 169 36.02 1.11 7.09
C LYS A 169 36.57 0.61 8.41
#